data_AF-A0A0C9XIN5-F1
#
_entry.id   AF-A0A0C9XIN5-F1
#
_cell.length_a   1.000
_cell.length_b   1.000
_cell.length_c   1.000
_cell.angle_alpha   90.00
_cell.angle_beta   90.00
_cell.angle_gamma   90.00
#
_symmetry.space_group_name_H-M   'P 1'
#
loop_
_entity.id
_entity.type
_entity.pdbx_description
1 polymer ?
#
loop_
_entity_poly.entity_id
_entity_poly.type
_entity_poly.pdbx_seq_one_letter_code
_entity_poly.pdbx_strand_id
1 'polypeptide(L)'
;PEERYNVRKSQHRPIDLANFIRKNSGDPALQEFTLRLKHHLLPRIRAMHILASEPSALQPLEGLDASYDASEVTVDHLLIRSNHIYQHHILRVNYTTYNVRHGQDIFNPTTDHRDIMML
;
A
#
# COMPACT_ATOMS: atom_id res chain seq x y z
N PRO A 1 16.37 -8.73 8.34
CA PRO A 1 15.07 -9.03 7.68
C PRO A 1 15.14 -8.63 6.21
N GLU A 2 14.77 -9.53 5.29
CA GLU A 2 14.89 -9.28 3.85
C GLU A 2 13.79 -8.36 3.32
N GLU A 3 12.56 -8.48 3.84
CA GLU A 3 11.44 -7.63 3.43
C GLU A 3 11.42 -6.29 4.19
N ARG A 4 11.33 -5.17 3.46
CA ARG A 4 11.23 -3.81 4.04
C ARG A 4 9.98 -3.61 4.89
N TYR A 5 8.85 -4.21 4.49
CA TYR A 5 7.57 -4.09 5.18
C TYR A 5 7.03 -5.47 5.51
N ASN A 6 6.58 -5.67 6.75
CA ASN A 6 5.93 -6.90 7.16
C ASN A 6 4.57 -6.58 7.81
N VAL A 7 3.51 -7.06 7.15
CA VAL A 7 2.13 -6.98 7.61
C VAL A 7 1.57 -8.39 7.64
N ARG A 8 0.77 -8.70 8.65
CA ARG A 8 0.15 -10.02 8.79
C ARG A 8 -0.74 -10.33 7.57
N LYS A 9 -0.53 -11.47 6.92
CA LYS A 9 -1.34 -11.95 5.78
C LYS A 9 -2.66 -12.59 6.25
N SER A 10 -3.52 -11.82 6.93
CA SER A 10 -4.80 -12.30 7.48
C SER A 10 -5.99 -11.56 6.88
N GLN A 11 -7.10 -12.25 6.65
CA GLN A 11 -8.34 -11.64 6.13
C GLN A 11 -9.44 -11.54 7.19
N HIS A 12 -9.11 -11.71 8.47
CA HIS A 12 -10.08 -11.85 9.56
C HIS A 12 -10.86 -10.56 9.88
N ARG A 13 -10.38 -9.39 9.47
CA ARG A 13 -11.02 -8.10 9.76
C ARG A 13 -11.36 -7.35 8.47
N PRO A 14 -12.37 -7.82 7.71
CA PRO A 14 -12.82 -7.13 6.53
C PRO A 14 -13.50 -5.81 6.91
N ILE A 15 -13.18 -4.76 6.17
CA ILE A 15 -13.85 -3.47 6.18
C ILE A 15 -14.44 -3.28 4.79
N ASP A 16 -15.76 -3.11 4.69
CA ASP A 16 -16.39 -2.70 3.45
C ASP A 16 -16.00 -1.24 3.15
N LEU A 17 -15.34 -1.05 2.01
CA LEU A 17 -14.71 0.21 1.63
C LEU A 17 -15.75 1.33 1.43
N ALA A 18 -16.91 1.00 0.84
CA ALA A 18 -17.96 1.96 0.60
C ALA A 18 -18.58 2.46 1.91
N ASN A 19 -18.89 1.56 2.83
CA ASN A 19 -19.38 1.92 4.16
C ASN A 19 -18.34 2.70 4.97
N PHE A 20 -17.06 2.35 4.86
CA PHE A 20 -15.98 3.07 5.52
C PHE A 20 -15.87 4.53 5.04
N ILE A 21 -15.90 4.75 3.73
CA ILE A 21 -15.87 6.11 3.15
C ILE A 21 -17.12 6.89 3.56
N ARG A 22 -18.30 6.28 3.45
CA ARG A 22 -19.57 6.92 3.82
C ARG A 22 -19.60 7.34 5.29
N LYS A 23 -19.09 6.48 6.19
CA LYS A 23 -19.04 6.78 7.63
C LYS A 23 -18.12 7.95 7.97
N ASN A 24 -17.11 8.19 7.16
CA ASN A 24 -16.07 9.19 7.39
C ASN A 24 -16.09 10.28 6.29
N SER A 25 -17.25 10.61 5.74
CA SER A 25 -17.39 11.52 4.59
C SER A 25 -16.90 12.95 4.85
N GLY A 26 -16.77 13.36 6.12
CA GLY A 26 -16.21 14.65 6.52
C GLY A 26 -14.69 14.68 6.60
N ASP A 27 -14.02 13.54 6.45
CA ASP A 27 -12.55 13.45 6.51
C ASP A 27 -11.93 13.85 5.16
N PRO A 28 -11.13 14.93 5.09
CA PRO A 28 -10.43 15.32 3.86
C PRO A 28 -9.50 14.22 3.31
N ALA A 29 -8.95 13.36 4.18
CA ALA A 29 -8.07 12.27 3.76
C ALA A 29 -8.81 11.18 2.96
N LEU A 30 -10.14 11.12 3.08
CA LEU A 30 -10.97 10.12 2.40
C LEU A 30 -11.68 10.65 1.15
N GLN A 31 -11.45 11.91 0.78
CA GLN A 31 -11.90 12.44 -0.50
C GLN A 31 -11.25 11.67 -1.65
N GLU A 32 -12.08 11.15 -2.55
CA GLU A 32 -11.65 10.34 -3.71
C GLU A 32 -10.82 9.10 -3.34
N PHE A 33 -10.96 8.61 -2.10
CA PHE A 33 -10.08 7.58 -1.55
C PHE A 33 -9.98 6.34 -2.45
N THR A 34 -11.12 5.81 -2.94
CA THR A 34 -11.12 4.64 -3.81
C THR A 34 -10.37 4.90 -5.11
N LEU A 35 -10.57 6.06 -5.74
CA LEU A 35 -9.88 6.42 -6.98
C LEU A 35 -8.37 6.49 -6.76
N ARG A 36 -7.94 7.20 -5.72
CA ARG A 36 -6.53 7.35 -5.34
C ARG A 36 -5.89 6.00 -4.98
N LEU A 37 -6.63 5.15 -4.28
CA LEU A 37 -6.20 3.79 -3.95
C LEU A 37 -5.96 2.96 -5.22
N LYS A 38 -6.91 2.96 -6.16
CA LYS A 38 -6.75 2.23 -7.42
C LYS A 38 -5.57 2.76 -8.24
N HIS A 39 -5.42 4.09 -8.34
CA HIS A 39 -4.31 4.74 -9.01
C HIS A 39 -2.95 4.31 -8.41
N HIS A 40 -2.88 4.18 -7.09
CA HIS A 40 -1.67 3.72 -6.39
C HIS A 40 -1.38 2.23 -6.59
N LEU A 41 -2.41 1.39 -6.63
CA LEU A 41 -2.26 -0.06 -6.75
C LEU A 41 -1.93 -0.51 -8.18
N LEU A 42 -2.49 0.15 -9.19
CA LEU A 42 -2.34 -0.22 -10.60
C LEU A 42 -0.86 -0.38 -11.04
N PRO A 43 0.05 0.59 -10.85
CA PRO A 43 1.44 0.44 -11.26
C PRO A 43 2.15 -0.70 -10.50
N ARG A 44 1.79 -0.92 -9.23
CA ARG A 44 2.38 -1.98 -8.40
C ARG A 44 1.98 -3.38 -8.89
N ILE A 45 0.71 -3.57 -9.25
CA ILE A 45 0.21 -4.85 -9.78
C ILE A 45 0.87 -5.13 -11.13
N ARG A 46 1.02 -4.12 -11.99
CA ARG A 46 1.72 -4.27 -13.28
C ARG A 46 3.18 -4.68 -13.08
N ALA A 47 3.90 -4.03 -12.16
CA ALA A 47 5.27 -4.40 -11.83
C ALA A 47 5.37 -5.86 -11.33
N MET A 48 4.43 -6.32 -10.50
CA MET A 48 4.39 -7.72 -10.06
C MET A 48 4.17 -8.70 -11.23
N HIS A 49 3.31 -8.37 -12.19
CA HIS A 49 3.08 -9.21 -13.38
C HIS A 49 4.32 -9.30 -14.28
N ILE A 50 5.05 -8.18 -14.45
CA ILE A 50 6.30 -8.16 -15.22
C ILE A 50 7.34 -9.06 -14.54
N LEU A 51 7.55 -8.90 -13.23
CA LEU A 51 8.49 -9.71 -12.45
C LEU A 51 8.13 -11.21 -12.45
N ALA A 52 6.85 -11.55 -12.47
CA ALA A 52 6.39 -12.93 -12.52
C ALA A 52 6.58 -13.58 -13.90
N SER A 53 6.64 -12.77 -14.97
CA SER A 53 6.76 -13.26 -16.35
C SER A 53 8.22 -13.37 -16.80
N GLU A 54 9.10 -12.44 -16.39
CA GLU A 54 10.51 -12.41 -16.81
C GLU A 54 11.44 -12.09 -15.61
N PRO A 55 11.88 -13.10 -14.84
CA PRO A 55 12.67 -12.90 -13.63
C PRO A 55 14.09 -12.36 -13.88
N SER A 56 14.58 -12.37 -15.13
CA SER A 56 15.89 -11.84 -15.52
C SER A 56 15.89 -10.34 -15.86
N ALA A 57 14.74 -9.66 -15.85
CA ALA A 57 14.65 -8.21 -16.01
C ALA A 57 15.03 -7.46 -14.72
N LEU A 58 16.13 -7.83 -14.07
CA LEU A 58 16.74 -7.03 -13.01
C LEU A 58 17.58 -5.93 -13.66
N GLN A 59 16.90 -4.93 -14.20
CA GLN A 59 17.44 -3.58 -14.22
C GLN A 59 16.53 -2.78 -13.28
N PRO A 60 17.06 -2.01 -12.31
CA PRO A 60 16.27 -0.95 -11.71
C PRO A 60 15.72 -0.15 -12.88
N LEU A 61 14.39 -0.08 -13.02
CA LEU A 61 13.77 0.87 -13.96
C LEU A 61 14.00 2.28 -13.38
N GLU A 62 15.24 2.75 -13.44
CA GLU A 62 15.55 4.17 -13.56
C GLU A 62 14.85 4.63 -14.84
N GLY A 63 13.74 5.34 -14.68
CA GLY A 63 12.90 5.78 -15.81
C GLY A 63 11.60 5.01 -15.99
N LEU A 64 10.96 4.47 -14.94
CA LEU A 64 9.49 4.48 -14.96
C LEU A 64 9.04 5.91 -14.66
N ASP A 65 9.18 6.72 -15.69
CA ASP A 65 8.68 8.08 -15.77
C ASP A 65 7.28 8.08 -15.19
N ALA A 66 7.04 9.00 -14.27
CA ALA A 66 5.73 9.34 -13.74
C ALA A 66 4.82 9.97 -14.82
N SER A 67 4.78 9.37 -16.01
CA SER A 67 4.11 9.85 -17.23
C SER A 67 3.38 8.72 -17.97
N TYR A 68 3.17 7.56 -17.35
CA TYR A 68 2.15 6.64 -17.86
C TYR A 68 0.80 7.14 -17.39
N ASP A 69 0.19 7.94 -18.26
CA ASP A 69 -1.13 8.53 -18.12
C ASP A 69 -2.09 7.45 -17.59
N ALA A 70 -2.37 7.54 -16.30
CA ALA A 70 -3.39 6.74 -15.64
C ALA A 70 -4.75 7.31 -16.06
N SER A 71 -5.02 7.25 -17.36
CA SER A 71 -6.29 7.61 -17.94
C SER A 71 -7.36 6.87 -17.13
N GLU A 72 -8.40 7.59 -16.70
CA GLU A 72 -9.47 7.12 -15.82
C GLU A 72 -10.00 5.73 -16.25
N VAL A 73 -10.06 5.50 -17.56
CA VAL A 73 -10.48 4.25 -18.21
C VAL A 73 -9.69 3.03 -17.73
N THR A 74 -8.39 3.16 -17.48
CA THR A 74 -7.55 2.03 -17.03
C THR A 74 -7.74 1.70 -15.55
N VAL A 75 -8.15 2.69 -14.76
CA VAL A 75 -8.38 2.58 -13.32
C VAL A 75 -9.72 1.88 -13.05
N ASP A 76 -10.69 2.08 -13.93
CA ASP A 76 -12.00 1.42 -13.87
C ASP A 76 -11.92 -0.10 -14.01
N HIS A 77 -10.94 -0.61 -14.75
CA HIS A 77 -10.69 -2.05 -14.87
C HIS A 77 -10.12 -2.69 -13.59
N LEU A 78 -9.66 -1.90 -12.61
CA LEU A 78 -9.18 -2.42 -11.33
C LEU A 78 -10.37 -2.68 -10.40
N LEU A 79 -10.63 -3.96 -10.12
CA LEU A 79 -11.68 -4.41 -9.22
C LEU A 79 -11.10 -4.84 -7.88
N ILE A 80 -11.60 -4.22 -6.80
CA ILE A 80 -11.30 -4.65 -5.43
C ILE A 80 -12.28 -5.76 -5.09
N ARG A 81 -11.74 -6.96 -4.80
CA ARG A 81 -12.56 -8.13 -4.49
C ARG A 81 -13.52 -7.83 -3.34
N SER A 82 -14.81 -8.04 -3.61
CA SER A 82 -15.92 -7.79 -2.69
C SER A 82 -15.96 -6.36 -2.12
N ASN A 83 -15.24 -5.39 -2.70
CA ASN A 83 -15.09 -4.04 -2.15
C ASN A 83 -14.55 -4.01 -0.69
N HIS A 84 -13.76 -5.02 -0.31
CA HIS A 84 -13.23 -5.12 1.05
C HIS A 84 -11.74 -4.78 1.12
N ILE A 85 -11.38 -4.06 2.18
CA ILE A 85 -9.99 -3.94 2.64
C ILE A 85 -9.87 -4.64 3.99
N TYR A 86 -8.66 -5.06 4.38
CA TYR A 86 -8.44 -5.80 5.62
C TYR A 86 -7.65 -4.98 6.62
N GLN A 87 -8.22 -4.82 7.81
CA GLN A 87 -7.58 -4.06 8.88
C GLN A 87 -6.52 -4.90 9.59
N HIS A 88 -5.33 -4.32 9.71
CA HIS A 88 -4.22 -4.89 10.47
C HIS A 88 -3.79 -3.94 11.57
N HIS A 89 -3.46 -4.52 12.73
CA HIS A 89 -3.06 -3.76 13.91
C HIS A 89 -1.55 -3.62 14.03
N ILE A 90 -0.78 -4.40 13.27
CA ILE A 90 0.68 -4.41 13.39
C ILE A 90 1.26 -4.29 11.98
N LEU A 91 2.03 -3.23 11.79
CA LEU A 91 2.94 -3.05 10.67
C LEU A 91 4.37 -3.01 11.23
N ARG A 92 5.26 -3.82 10.68
CA ARG A 92 6.69 -3.77 11.00
C ARG A 92 7.44 -3.20 9.80
N VAL A 93 8.24 -2.18 10.03
CA VAL A 93 9.07 -1.54 9.01
C VAL A 93 10.53 -1.80 9.36
N ASN A 94 11.23 -2.50 8.47
CA ASN A 94 12.65 -2.76 8.63
C ASN A 94 13.44 -1.70 7.87
N TYR A 95 14.45 -1.13 8.50
CA TYR A 95 15.32 -0.13 7.89
C TYR A 95 16.77 -0.37 8.30
N THR A 96 17.68 0.21 7.52
CA THR A 96 19.11 0.22 7.82
C THR A 96 19.46 1.56 8.43
N THR A 97 20.09 1.55 9.59
CA THR A 97 20.64 2.75 10.22
C THR A 97 21.96 3.14 9.55
N TYR A 98 22.40 4.39 9.74
CA TYR A 98 23.63 4.94 9.14
C TYR A 98 24.89 4.06 9.37
N ASN A 99 24.97 3.40 10.52
CA ASN A 99 26.04 2.46 10.86
C ASN A 99 25.83 1.03 10.31
N VAL A 100 25.02 0.89 9.26
CA VAL A 100 24.74 -0.38 8.56
C VAL A 100 24.17 -1.46 9.49
N ARG A 101 23.50 -1.05 10.58
CA ARG A 101 22.76 -1.97 11.44
C ARG A 101 21.32 -2.09 10.96
N HIS A 102 20.70 -3.22 11.29
CA HIS A 102 19.28 -3.42 11.04
C HIS A 102 18.47 -2.88 12.22
N GLY A 103 17.57 -1.94 11.93
CA GLY A 103 16.54 -1.43 12.83
C GLY A 103 15.15 -1.92 12.42
N GLN A 104 14.21 -1.84 13.35
CA GLN A 104 12.81 -2.15 13.10
C GLN A 104 11.91 -1.21 13.89
N ASP A 105 10.94 -0.61 13.20
CA ASP A 105 9.84 0.13 13.82
C ASP A 105 8.57 -0.72 13.77
N ILE A 106 7.81 -0.70 14.87
CA ILE A 106 6.56 -1.44 15.00
C ILE A 106 5.44 -0.43 15.23
N PHE A 107 4.53 -0.35 14.26
CA PHE A 107 3.35 0.49 14.35
C PHE A 107 2.18 -0.35 14.87
N ASN A 108 1.62 0.07 16.00
CA ASN A 108 0.41 -0.52 16.55
C ASN A 108 -0.61 0.55 16.98
N PRO A 109 -1.66 0.80 16.16
CA PRO A 109 -2.69 1.80 16.46
C PRO A 109 -3.49 1.53 17.75
N THR A 110 -3.43 0.31 18.29
CA THR A 110 -4.14 -0.06 19.53
C THR A 110 -3.32 0.17 20.79
N THR A 111 -2.09 0.69 20.68
CA THR A 111 -1.23 1.00 21.82
C THR A 111 -1.12 2.50 22.03
N ASP A 112 -0.60 2.92 23.18
CA ASP A 112 -0.39 4.34 23.51
C ASP A 112 0.66 4.99 22.58
N HIS A 113 1.53 4.20 21.95
CA HIS A 113 2.51 4.64 20.95
C HIS A 113 1.96 4.49 19.52
N ARG A 114 0.88 5.20 19.22
CA ARG A 114 0.19 5.16 17.91
C ARG A 114 0.57 6.28 16.95
N ASP A 115 1.23 7.32 17.46
CA ASP A 115 1.57 8.50 16.66
C ASP A 115 2.81 8.24 15.81
N ILE A 116 2.77 8.69 14.56
CA ILE A 116 3.87 8.54 13.59
C ILE A 116 4.41 9.94 13.30
N MET A 117 5.66 10.18 13.70
CA MET A 117 6.39 11.38 13.27
C MET A 117 7.13 11.06 11.97
N MET A 118 6.93 11.89 10.97
CA MET A 118 7.70 11.85 9.72
C MET A 118 8.66 13.05 9.69
N LEU A 119 9.85 12.83 9.15
CA LEU A 119 10.92 13.82 9.00
C LEU A 119 10.99 14.32 7.55
#